data_AF-A0A8H7BWY5-F1
#
_entry.id   AF-A0A8H7BWY5-F1
#
_cell.length_a   1.000
_cell.length_b   1.000
_cell.length_c   1.000
_cell.angle_alpha   90.00
_cell.angle_beta   90.00
_cell.angle_gamma   90.00
#
_symmetry.space_group_name_H-M   'P 1'
#
loop_
_entity.id
_entity.type
_entity.pdbx_description
1 polymer ?
#
loop_
_entity_poly.entity_id
_entity_poly.type
_entity_poly.pdbx_seq_one_letter_code
_entity_poly.pdbx_strand_id
1 'polypeptide(L)'
;MEWFKDLSEKFLTSMTAKLLMLAGTDRLDKPLMIAQMQGKFQMHIFPEAGHFLHEDSPDKTAICLVDFWRRNQRLQLPPKVKI
;
A
#
# COMPACT_ATOMS: atom_id res chain seq x y z
N MET A 1 10.59 -17.77 -16.61
CA MET A 1 10.50 -16.47 -15.90
C MET A 1 9.04 -16.25 -15.52
N GLU A 2 8.59 -16.79 -14.38
CA GLU A 2 7.15 -16.86 -14.05
C GLU A 2 6.76 -16.12 -12.75
N TRP A 3 7.74 -15.69 -11.95
CA TRP A 3 7.51 -15.19 -10.58
C TRP A 3 6.68 -13.89 -10.54
N PHE A 4 6.79 -13.01 -11.54
CA PHE A 4 6.19 -11.67 -11.50
C PHE A 4 5.04 -11.44 -12.48
N LYS A 5 4.42 -12.51 -12.99
CA LYS A 5 3.32 -12.37 -13.95
C LYS A 5 2.07 -11.78 -13.28
N ASP A 6 1.59 -10.69 -13.85
CA ASP A 6 0.35 -9.99 -13.49
C ASP A 6 0.32 -9.48 -12.03
N LEU A 7 1.48 -9.15 -11.45
CA LEU A 7 1.57 -8.71 -10.05
C LEU A 7 0.71 -7.48 -9.77
N SER A 8 0.73 -6.49 -10.66
CA SER A 8 -0.07 -5.27 -10.53
C SER A 8 -1.57 -5.57 -10.52
N GLU A 9 -2.05 -6.45 -11.40
CA GLU A 9 -3.46 -6.86 -11.43
C GLU A 9 -3.85 -7.62 -10.16
N LYS A 10 -3.02 -8.58 -9.73
CA LYS A 10 -3.25 -9.34 -8.48
C LYS A 10 -3.27 -8.44 -7.26
N PHE A 11 -2.37 -7.47 -7.20
CA PHE A 11 -2.39 -6.45 -6.15
C PHE A 11 -3.68 -5.65 -6.19
N LEU A 12 -4.08 -5.10 -7.35
CA LEU A 12 -5.26 -4.25 -7.47
C LEU A 12 -6.59 -4.96 -7.20
N THR A 13 -6.70 -6.23 -7.59
CA THR A 13 -7.91 -7.05 -7.40
C THR A 13 -8.08 -7.59 -5.98
N SER A 14 -7.07 -7.46 -5.12
CA SER A 14 -7.15 -7.94 -3.74
C SER A 14 -8.16 -7.12 -2.91
N MET A 15 -9.11 -7.83 -2.26
CA MET A 15 -10.21 -7.28 -1.46
C MET A 15 -9.78 -6.90 -0.03
N THR A 16 -8.69 -6.15 0.06
CA THR A 16 -8.09 -5.68 1.32
C THR A 16 -7.60 -4.24 1.17
N ALA A 17 -7.29 -3.61 2.32
CA ALA A 17 -6.51 -2.38 2.33
C ALA A 17 -5.12 -2.65 1.76
N LYS A 18 -4.63 -1.76 0.90
CA LYS A 18 -3.39 -1.94 0.15
C LYS A 18 -2.43 -0.80 0.38
N LEU A 19 -1.16 -1.14 0.61
CA LEU A 19 -0.05 -0.20 0.76
C LEU A 19 1.02 -0.55 -0.27
N LEU A 20 1.53 0.45 -0.98
CA LEU A 20 2.66 0.33 -1.89
C LEU A 20 3.77 1.31 -1.45
N MET A 21 4.93 0.78 -1.09
CA MET A 21 6.10 1.55 -0.64
C MET A 21 7.16 1.51 -1.74
N LEU A 22 7.69 2.67 -2.14
CA LEU A 22 8.58 2.80 -3.29
C LEU A 22 9.81 3.63 -2.93
N ALA A 23 10.97 3.30 -3.50
CA ALA A 23 12.17 4.14 -3.42
C ALA A 23 12.05 5.42 -4.28
N GLY A 24 11.33 5.32 -5.39
CA GLY A 24 11.08 6.41 -6.32
C GLY A 24 9.87 6.12 -7.20
N THR A 25 9.39 7.13 -7.93
CA THR A 25 8.15 7.06 -8.72
C THR A 25 8.34 6.58 -10.15
N ASP A 26 9.57 6.43 -10.61
CA ASP A 26 9.91 6.38 -12.04
C ASP A 26 9.50 5.08 -12.75
N ARG A 27 8.87 4.13 -12.03
CA ARG A 27 8.62 2.77 -12.50
C ARG A 27 7.18 2.27 -12.25
N LEU A 28 6.25 3.16 -11.93
CA LEU A 28 4.85 2.74 -11.77
C LEU A 28 4.22 2.42 -13.13
N ASP A 29 3.64 1.23 -13.29
CA ASP A 29 2.96 0.89 -14.52
C ASP A 29 1.62 1.65 -14.68
N LYS A 30 1.11 1.71 -15.91
CA LYS A 30 -0.13 2.45 -16.23
C LYS A 30 -1.33 2.01 -15.36
N PRO A 31 -1.59 0.71 -15.12
CA PRO A 31 -2.66 0.28 -14.22
C PRO A 31 -2.51 0.80 -12.79
N LEU A 32 -1.32 0.71 -12.20
CA LEU A 32 -1.05 1.21 -10.85
C LEU A 32 -1.17 2.72 -10.78
N MET A 33 -0.73 3.46 -11.80
CA MET A 33 -0.90 4.92 -11.87
C MET A 33 -2.38 5.31 -11.85
N ILE A 34 -3.19 4.68 -12.71
CA ILE A 34 -4.64 4.95 -12.76
C ILE A 34 -5.29 4.62 -11.41
N ALA A 35 -4.96 3.47 -10.82
CA ALA A 35 -5.50 3.05 -9.54
C ALA A 35 -5.07 3.96 -8.38
N GLN A 36 -3.84 4.46 -8.40
CA GLN A 36 -3.34 5.43 -7.43
C GLN A 36 -4.11 6.75 -7.53
N MET A 37 -4.32 7.26 -8.75
CA MET A 37 -5.14 8.47 -8.97
C MET A 37 -6.60 8.29 -8.54
N GLN A 38 -7.12 7.06 -8.60
CA GLN A 38 -8.45 6.69 -8.09
C GLN A 38 -8.47 6.44 -6.57
N GLY A 39 -7.34 6.52 -5.87
CA GLY A 39 -7.25 6.28 -4.43
C GLY A 39 -7.46 4.80 -4.02
N LYS A 40 -7.23 3.84 -4.92
CA LYS A 40 -7.47 2.41 -4.66
C LYS A 40 -6.48 1.75 -3.68
N PHE A 41 -5.35 2.40 -3.43
CA PHE A 41 -4.34 1.97 -2.47
C PHE A 41 -3.57 3.18 -1.93
N GLN A 42 -2.95 3.03 -0.77
CA GLN A 42 -2.05 4.02 -0.20
C GLN A 42 -0.66 3.86 -0.80
N MET A 43 -0.04 4.96 -1.21
CA MET A 43 1.32 4.97 -1.75
C MET A 43 2.23 5.82 -0.87
N HIS A 44 3.44 5.33 -0.57
CA HIS A 44 4.46 6.08 0.14
C HIS A 44 5.81 5.97 -0.60
N ILE A 45 6.53 7.09 -0.69
CA ILE A 45 7.81 7.17 -1.41
C ILE A 45 8.92 7.48 -0.40
N PHE A 46 10.00 6.73 -0.47
CA PHE A 46 11.21 6.84 0.34
C PHE A 46 12.35 7.32 -0.56
N PRO A 47 12.44 8.63 -0.84
CA PRO A 47 13.40 9.17 -1.81
C PRO A 47 14.87 8.93 -1.41
N GLU A 48 15.13 8.75 -0.11
CA GLU A 48 16.46 8.52 0.45
C GLU A 48 16.89 7.04 0.47
N ALA A 49 16.00 6.11 0.08
CA ALA A 49 16.25 4.67 0.17
C ALA A 49 16.51 4.04 -1.20
N GLY A 50 17.30 2.97 -1.20
CA GLY A 50 17.59 2.16 -2.38
C GLY A 50 16.55 1.06 -2.60
N HIS A 51 16.99 -0.12 -3.04
CA HIS A 51 16.06 -1.23 -3.32
C HIS A 51 15.50 -1.88 -2.04
N PHE A 52 16.20 -1.78 -0.92
CA PHE A 52 15.85 -2.44 0.33
C PHE A 52 15.35 -1.42 1.35
N LEU A 53 14.17 -0.84 1.08
CA LEU A 53 13.55 0.23 1.89
C LEU A 53 13.55 -0.03 3.40
N HIS A 54 13.30 -1.28 3.79
CA HIS A 54 13.21 -1.70 5.18
C HIS A 54 14.58 -1.83 5.86
N GLU A 55 15.65 -2.04 5.10
CA GLU A 55 17.03 -2.04 5.60
C GLU A 55 17.63 -0.63 5.59
N ASP A 56 17.34 0.14 4.52
CA ASP A 56 17.85 1.50 4.34
C ASP A 56 17.16 2.52 5.28
N SER A 57 15.89 2.29 5.61
CA SER A 57 15.08 3.20 6.44
C SER A 57 14.09 2.42 7.32
N PRO A 58 14.60 1.62 8.28
CA PRO A 58 13.78 0.74 9.11
C PRO A 58 12.73 1.52 9.93
N ASP A 59 13.12 2.61 10.57
CA ASP A 59 12.22 3.39 11.43
C ASP A 59 11.06 4.01 10.63
N LYS A 60 11.38 4.64 9.49
CA LYS A 60 10.37 5.23 8.61
C LYS A 60 9.44 4.16 8.03
N THR A 61 9.99 2.98 7.71
CA THR A 61 9.22 1.83 7.23
C THR A 61 8.24 1.35 8.32
N ALA A 62 8.70 1.21 9.56
CA ALA A 62 7.87 0.80 10.69
C ALA A 62 6.74 1.82 10.96
N ILE A 63 7.05 3.12 10.96
CA ILE A 63 6.05 4.18 11.10
C ILE A 63 5.00 4.09 10.00
N CYS A 64 5.41 3.96 8.73
CA CYS A 64 4.50 3.86 7.60
C CYS A 64 3.53 2.67 7.75
N LEU A 65 4.04 1.50 8.17
CA LEU A 65 3.22 0.31 8.42
C LEU A 65 2.23 0.50 9.57
N VAL A 66 2.67 1.09 10.69
CA VAL A 66 1.81 1.34 11.86
C VAL A 66 0.71 2.34 11.51
N ASP A 67 1.03 3.42 10.81
CA ASP A 67 0.05 4.43 10.40
C ASP A 67 -0.97 3.86 9.41
N PHE A 68 -0.50 3.07 8.43
CA PHE A 68 -1.38 2.35 7.52
C PHE A 68 -2.32 1.41 8.26
N TRP A 69 -1.81 0.63 9.23
CA TRP A 69 -2.62 -0.28 10.02
C TRP A 69 -3.67 0.47 10.84
N ARG A 70 -3.27 1.50 11.59
CA ARG A 70 -4.18 2.33 12.42
C ARG A 70 -5.32 2.93 11.60
N ARG A 71 -5.01 3.46 10.42
CA ARG A 71 -6.01 4.04 9.49
C ARG A 71 -7.03 3.02 9.00
N ASN A 72 -6.61 1.77 8.81
CA ASN A 72 -7.44 0.71 8.23
C ASN A 72 -7.95 -0.29 9.29
N GLN A 73 -7.90 0.07 10.58
CA GLN A 73 -8.48 -0.77 11.63
C GLN A 73 -9.98 -0.97 11.41
N ARG A 74 -10.43 -2.19 11.72
CA ARG A 74 -11.86 -2.53 11.63
C ARG A 74 -12.65 -1.64 12.57
N LEU A 75 -13.57 -0.87 12.00
CA LEU A 75 -14.51 -0.07 12.78
C LEU A 75 -15.35 -0.99 13.67
N GLN A 76 -15.28 -0.75 14.98
CA GLN A 76 -16.23 -1.32 15.93
C GLN A 76 -17.50 -0.49 15.85
N LEU A 77 -18.47 -0.97 15.07
CA LEU A 77 -19.77 -0.32 15.01
C LEU A 77 -20.54 -0.59 16.31
N PRO A 78 -21.27 0.40 16.85
CA PRO A 78 -22.16 0.16 17.97
C PRO A 78 -23.19 -0.93 17.58
N PRO A 79 -23.65 -1.74 18.54
CA PRO A 79 -24.64 -2.78 18.27
C PRO A 79 -25.87 -2.16 17.61
N LYS A 80 -26.40 -2.81 16.56
CA LYS A 80 -27.60 -2.35 15.85
C LYS A 80 -28.74 -2.21 16.85
N VAL A 81 -29.20 -0.98 17.07
CA VAL A 81 -30.45 -0.71 17.81
C VAL A 81 -31.59 -1.29 16.97
N LYS A 82 -32.27 -2.31 17.48
CA LYS A 82 -33.53 -2.76 16.89
C LYS A 82 -34.59 -1.71 17.24
N ILE A 83 -35.10 -1.02 16.23
CA ILE A 83 -36.34 -0.23 16.33
C ILE A 83 -37.51 -1.21 16.22
#